data_AF-A0A954UEQ7-F1
#
_entry.id   AF-A0A954UEQ7-F1
#
_cell.length_a   1.000
_cell.length_b   1.000
_cell.length_c   1.000
_cell.angle_alpha   90.00
_cell.angle_beta   90.00
_cell.angle_gamma   90.00
#
_symmetry.space_group_name_H-M   'P 1'
#
loop_
_entity.id
_entity.type
_entity.pdbx_description
1 polymer ?
#
loop_
_entity_poly.entity_id
_entity_poly.type
_entity_poly.pdbx_seq_one_letter_code
_entity_poly.pdbx_strand_id
1 'polypeptide(L)'
;MFWPSEFTNSSHPLEQRGNIELNLDHVVTRQPLSRVAFKGGLVVIMYLIGLGIIVPCLPLPTPIAVLVASVILYFYCAASHYIRPRPNFDNMGWGAGLFNDPTQFNDNINRGLWNLSCLLGPGRFMSSASLEVLVSIRLLPERTDEQVAAYQQAAANDEWNERATKILERIEEIDAGRPSGRTQLASMKYFESMDTDEASAEEQHA
;
A
#
# COMPACT_ATOMS: atom_id res chain seq x y z
N MET A 1 14.32 -27.60 -13.32
CA MET A 1 15.01 -27.24 -12.07
C MET A 1 14.11 -26.24 -11.37
N PHE A 2 13.25 -26.74 -10.48
CA PHE A 2 12.22 -25.96 -9.79
C PHE A 2 12.77 -25.48 -8.45
N TRP A 3 12.54 -24.22 -8.11
CA TRP A 3 13.02 -23.62 -6.86
C TRP A 3 12.18 -24.10 -5.68
N PRO A 4 12.78 -24.52 -4.54
CA PRO A 4 12.04 -24.96 -3.35
C PRO A 4 11.29 -23.86 -2.59
N SER A 5 11.34 -22.60 -3.02
CA SER A 5 10.72 -21.47 -2.30
C SER A 5 9.23 -21.29 -2.57
N GLU A 6 8.61 -22.05 -3.47
CA GLU A 6 7.19 -21.89 -3.84
C GLU A 6 6.19 -22.68 -2.96
N PHE A 7 6.65 -23.45 -1.96
CA PHE A 7 5.77 -24.40 -1.25
C PHE A 7 5.53 -24.16 0.25
N THR A 8 5.82 -22.96 0.80
CA THR A 8 5.52 -22.71 2.23
C THR A 8 4.82 -21.38 2.53
N ASN A 9 3.81 -21.04 1.71
CA ASN A 9 2.75 -20.11 2.13
C ASN A 9 1.60 -20.91 2.74
N SER A 10 1.79 -21.36 3.97
CA SER A 10 0.72 -21.79 4.87
C SER A 10 -0.09 -20.56 5.27
N SER A 11 -0.84 -20.00 4.32
CA SER A 11 -1.72 -18.87 4.56
C SER A 11 -2.77 -19.31 5.58
N HIS A 12 -2.82 -18.61 6.71
CA HIS A 12 -4.01 -18.65 7.55
C HIS A 12 -5.23 -18.35 6.64
N PRO A 13 -6.36 -19.06 6.76
CA PRO A 13 -7.55 -18.84 5.91
C PRO A 13 -8.11 -17.40 5.96
N LEU A 14 -7.58 -16.54 6.83
CA LEU A 14 -7.86 -15.11 6.91
C LEU A 14 -7.07 -14.27 5.88
N GLU A 15 -5.89 -14.70 5.40
CA GLU A 15 -5.10 -13.99 4.37
C GLU A 15 -5.69 -14.13 2.95
N GLN A 16 -6.65 -15.04 2.75
CA GLN A 16 -7.35 -15.16 1.47
C GLN A 16 -8.42 -14.08 1.24
N ARG A 17 -8.67 -13.20 2.21
CA ARG A 17 -9.62 -12.08 2.06
C ARG A 17 -8.86 -10.82 1.64
N GLY A 18 -9.32 -10.16 0.58
CA GLY A 18 -8.86 -8.81 0.27
C GLY A 18 -9.09 -7.87 1.45
N ASN A 19 -8.25 -6.86 1.60
CA ASN A 19 -8.30 -5.88 2.67
C ASN A 19 -8.52 -4.46 2.13
N ILE A 20 -8.92 -3.55 3.03
CA ILE A 20 -8.99 -2.12 2.75
C ILE A 20 -7.91 -1.47 3.59
N GLU A 21 -7.00 -0.77 2.93
CA GLU A 21 -5.96 -0.01 3.60
C GLU A 21 -6.29 1.47 3.59
N LEU A 22 -5.97 2.14 4.70
CA LEU A 22 -6.02 3.58 4.80
C LEU A 22 -4.66 4.16 4.45
N ASN A 23 -4.59 4.90 3.35
CA ASN A 23 -3.39 5.58 2.93
C ASN A 23 -3.23 6.90 3.69
N LEU A 24 -2.59 6.84 4.85
CA LEU A 24 -2.22 8.02 5.63
C LEU A 24 -0.92 8.65 5.13
N ASP A 25 -0.09 7.86 4.44
CA ASP A 25 1.21 8.31 3.99
C ASP A 25 1.19 8.74 2.53
N HIS A 26 1.35 10.04 2.31
CA HIS A 26 1.56 10.58 0.97
C HIS A 26 2.92 11.25 0.88
N VAL A 27 3.79 10.64 0.06
CA VAL A 27 5.10 11.20 -0.28
C VAL A 27 5.02 11.74 -1.70
N VAL A 28 5.05 13.06 -1.83
CA VAL A 28 5.12 13.72 -3.14
C VAL A 28 6.58 13.92 -3.49
N THR A 29 7.04 13.28 -4.57
CA THR A 29 8.36 13.53 -5.14
C THR A 29 8.28 14.62 -6.20
N ARG A 30 9.33 15.43 -6.35
CA ARG A 30 9.38 16.42 -7.43
C ARG A 30 9.39 15.73 -8.78
N GLN A 31 8.44 16.11 -9.62
CA GLN A 31 8.37 15.67 -11.02
C GLN A 31 8.71 16.84 -11.94
N PRO A 32 9.25 16.59 -13.14
CA PRO A 32 9.47 17.64 -14.12
C PRO A 32 8.17 18.37 -14.43
N LEU A 33 8.24 19.71 -14.56
CA LEU A 33 7.07 20.59 -14.71
C LEU A 33 6.14 20.16 -15.85
N SER A 34 6.68 19.63 -16.96
CA SER A 34 5.89 19.14 -18.08
C SER A 34 4.98 17.96 -17.72
N ARG A 35 5.45 17.05 -16.85
CA ARG A 35 4.66 15.90 -16.38
C ARG A 35 3.55 16.35 -15.43
N VAL A 36 3.85 17.32 -14.57
CA VAL A 36 2.87 17.92 -13.66
C VAL A 36 1.81 18.68 -14.47
N ALA A 37 2.20 19.48 -15.46
CA ALA A 37 1.26 20.19 -16.32
C ALA A 37 0.35 19.25 -17.10
N PHE A 38 0.90 18.15 -17.66
CA PHE A 38 0.12 17.12 -18.35
C PHE A 38 -0.92 16.47 -17.42
N LYS A 39 -0.49 16.05 -16.22
CA LYS A 39 -1.41 15.49 -15.21
C LYS A 39 -2.46 16.50 -14.78
N GLY A 40 -2.08 17.75 -14.53
CA GLY A 40 -2.99 18.84 -14.18
C GLY A 40 -4.05 19.08 -15.25
N GLY A 41 -3.67 19.07 -16.52
CA GLY A 41 -4.62 19.13 -17.65
C GLY A 41 -5.61 17.95 -17.64
N LEU A 42 -5.11 16.74 -17.37
CA LEU A 42 -5.96 15.55 -17.26
C LEU A 42 -6.96 15.69 -16.08
N VAL A 43 -6.53 16.22 -14.93
CA VAL A 43 -7.42 16.50 -13.79
C VAL A 43 -8.53 17.47 -14.17
N VAL A 44 -8.22 18.56 -14.88
CA VAL A 44 -9.23 19.53 -15.34
C VAL A 44 -10.26 18.85 -16.25
N ILE A 45 -9.81 18.02 -17.20
CA ILE A 45 -10.71 17.29 -18.10
C ILE A 45 -11.62 16.33 -17.30
N MET A 46 -11.05 15.53 -16.39
CA MET A 46 -11.83 14.61 -15.56
C MET A 46 -12.84 15.34 -14.67
N TYR A 47 -12.45 16.48 -14.11
CA TYR A 47 -13.32 17.33 -13.31
C TYR A 47 -14.51 17.86 -14.12
N LEU A 48 -14.27 18.34 -15.34
CA LEU A 48 -15.33 18.80 -16.24
C LEU A 48 -16.28 17.67 -16.65
N ILE A 49 -15.76 16.47 -16.92
CA ILE A 49 -16.59 15.27 -17.17
C ILE A 49 -17.47 14.97 -15.95
N GLY A 50 -16.89 14.98 -14.74
CA GLY A 50 -17.62 14.77 -13.50
C GLY A 50 -18.75 15.80 -13.31
N LEU A 51 -18.49 17.08 -13.56
CA LEU A 51 -19.51 18.12 -13.54
C LEU A 51 -20.61 17.87 -14.58
N GLY A 52 -20.23 17.48 -15.80
CA GLY A 52 -21.18 17.16 -16.87
C GLY A 52 -22.12 15.98 -16.55
N ILE A 53 -21.67 15.04 -15.72
CA ILE A 53 -22.48 13.92 -15.24
C ILE A 53 -23.38 14.34 -14.07
N ILE A 54 -22.82 15.03 -13.07
CA ILE A 54 -23.52 15.31 -11.80
C ILE A 54 -24.53 16.46 -11.95
N VAL A 55 -24.17 17.55 -12.63
CA VAL A 55 -24.99 18.79 -12.68
C VAL A 55 -26.40 18.53 -13.26
N PRO A 56 -26.58 17.80 -14.37
CA PRO A 56 -27.92 17.50 -14.89
C PRO A 56 -28.77 16.61 -13.98
N CYS A 57 -28.16 15.90 -13.02
CA CYS A 57 -28.86 15.03 -12.08
C CYS A 57 -29.40 15.80 -10.85
N LEU A 58 -29.04 17.08 -10.68
CA LEU A 58 -29.43 17.88 -9.52
C LEU A 58 -30.60 18.82 -9.87
N PRO A 59 -31.74 18.77 -9.17
CA PRO A 59 -32.89 19.66 -9.40
C PRO A 59 -32.67 21.04 -8.74
N LEU A 60 -31.54 21.68 -9.03
CA LEU A 60 -31.13 22.96 -8.45
C LEU A 60 -30.78 23.96 -9.57
N PRO A 61 -30.83 25.29 -9.31
CA PRO A 61 -30.31 26.28 -10.25
C PRO A 61 -28.85 25.98 -10.60
N THR A 62 -28.47 26.13 -11.88
CA THR A 62 -27.14 25.78 -12.40
C THR A 62 -25.95 26.24 -11.54
N PRO A 63 -25.84 27.50 -11.06
CA PRO A 63 -24.69 27.90 -10.24
C PRO A 63 -24.61 27.13 -8.91
N ILE A 64 -25.76 26.86 -8.29
CA ILE A 64 -25.85 26.10 -7.04
C ILE A 64 -25.54 24.63 -7.32
N ALA A 65 -26.05 24.07 -8.41
CA ALA A 65 -25.76 22.69 -8.83
C ALA A 65 -24.27 22.47 -9.09
N VAL A 66 -23.59 23.43 -9.74
CA VAL A 66 -22.12 23.38 -9.97
C VAL A 66 -21.37 23.41 -8.63
N LEU A 67 -21.75 24.29 -7.70
CA LEU A 67 -21.14 24.35 -6.37
C LEU A 67 -21.30 23.02 -5.63
N VAL A 68 -22.52 22.47 -5.58
CA VAL A 68 -22.82 21.19 -4.92
C VAL A 68 -22.04 20.05 -5.58
N ALA A 69 -22.02 19.98 -6.90
CA ALA A 69 -21.25 18.98 -7.65
C ALA A 69 -19.75 19.09 -7.37
N SER A 70 -19.22 20.32 -7.26
CA SER A 70 -17.80 20.57 -6.91
C SER A 70 -17.47 20.03 -5.52
N VAL A 71 -18.35 20.25 -4.54
CA VAL A 71 -18.20 19.72 -3.18
C VAL A 71 -18.26 18.20 -3.16
N ILE A 72 -19.19 17.58 -3.89
CA ILE A 72 -19.28 16.12 -4.02
C ILE A 72 -17.98 15.55 -4.62
N LEU A 73 -17.49 16.14 -5.72
CA LEU A 73 -16.24 15.71 -6.36
C LEU A 73 -15.03 15.87 -5.43
N TYR A 74 -14.99 16.93 -4.61
CA TYR A 74 -13.95 17.12 -3.61
C TYR A 74 -13.95 15.99 -2.57
N PHE A 75 -15.11 15.68 -1.98
CA PHE A 75 -15.21 14.57 -1.02
C PHE A 75 -14.90 13.22 -1.67
N TYR A 76 -15.32 13.01 -2.91
CA TYR A 76 -14.97 11.81 -3.67
C TYR A 76 -13.45 11.69 -3.88
N CYS A 77 -12.75 12.78 -4.25
CA CYS A 77 -11.30 12.78 -4.38
C CYS A 77 -10.60 12.52 -3.04
N ALA A 78 -11.08 13.13 -1.95
CA ALA A 78 -10.54 12.91 -0.61
C ALA A 78 -10.74 11.45 -0.16
N ALA A 79 -11.94 10.89 -0.29
CA ALA A 79 -12.22 9.50 0.03
C ALA A 79 -11.37 8.53 -0.81
N SER A 80 -11.25 8.79 -2.11
CA SER A 80 -10.42 7.99 -3.03
C SER A 80 -8.92 8.08 -2.72
N HIS A 81 -8.47 9.17 -2.09
CA HIS A 81 -7.09 9.32 -1.67
C HIS A 81 -6.76 8.40 -0.49
N TYR A 82 -7.65 8.38 0.52
CA TYR A 82 -7.45 7.63 1.76
C TYR A 82 -7.79 6.15 1.62
N ILE A 83 -8.84 5.78 0.87
CA ILE A 83 -9.30 4.40 0.79
C ILE A 83 -8.55 3.68 -0.34
N ARG A 84 -7.77 2.66 0.01
CA ARG A 84 -7.08 1.78 -0.96
C ARG A 84 -7.60 0.34 -0.82
N PRO A 85 -8.55 -0.08 -1.68
CA PRO A 85 -8.94 -1.48 -1.75
C PRO A 85 -7.77 -2.30 -2.30
N ARG A 86 -7.43 -3.39 -1.61
CA ARG A 86 -6.45 -4.38 -2.05
C ARG A 86 -7.17 -5.72 -2.20
N PRO A 87 -7.78 -5.97 -3.36
CA PRO A 87 -8.50 -7.19 -3.58
C PRO A 87 -7.51 -8.35 -3.78
N ASN A 88 -7.83 -9.55 -3.29
CA ASN A 88 -6.99 -10.73 -3.50
C ASN A 88 -7.31 -11.33 -4.88
N PHE A 89 -6.39 -11.22 -5.84
CA PHE A 89 -6.56 -11.70 -7.22
C PHE A 89 -6.42 -13.22 -7.37
N ASP A 90 -5.79 -13.89 -6.40
CA ASP A 90 -5.66 -15.35 -6.43
C ASP A 90 -7.01 -16.05 -6.19
N ASN A 91 -8.01 -15.31 -5.70
CA ASN A 91 -9.35 -15.80 -5.39
C ASN A 91 -10.47 -14.93 -6.00
N MET A 92 -10.37 -14.64 -7.31
CA MET A 92 -11.42 -13.95 -8.09
C MET A 92 -12.10 -14.85 -9.13
N GLY A 93 -11.88 -16.17 -9.10
CA GLY A 93 -12.40 -17.07 -10.12
C GLY A 93 -11.78 -16.85 -11.51
N TRP A 94 -12.43 -17.38 -12.55
CA TRP A 94 -11.89 -17.39 -13.92
C TRP A 94 -12.08 -16.04 -14.62
N GLY A 95 -11.04 -15.58 -15.32
CA GLY A 95 -11.07 -14.31 -16.06
C GLY A 95 -11.20 -13.08 -15.15
N ALA A 96 -10.54 -13.07 -13.98
CA ALA A 96 -10.59 -11.96 -13.02
C ALA A 96 -12.01 -11.60 -12.53
N GLY A 97 -12.87 -12.61 -12.34
CA GLY A 97 -14.24 -12.43 -11.86
C GLY A 97 -15.28 -12.24 -12.96
N LEU A 98 -14.97 -12.59 -14.21
CA LEU A 98 -15.96 -12.63 -15.29
C LEU A 98 -16.96 -13.79 -15.13
N PHE A 99 -16.54 -14.90 -14.53
CA PHE A 99 -17.39 -16.06 -14.26
C PHE A 99 -17.46 -16.34 -12.76
N ASN A 100 -18.67 -16.40 -12.21
CA ASN A 100 -18.90 -16.76 -10.82
C ASN A 100 -18.55 -18.23 -10.59
N ASP A 101 -17.73 -18.49 -9.58
CA ASP A 101 -17.77 -19.77 -8.89
C ASP A 101 -18.90 -19.69 -7.83
N PRO A 102 -20.02 -20.42 -7.99
CA PRO A 102 -21.17 -20.30 -7.10
C PRO A 102 -20.89 -20.78 -5.66
N THR A 103 -19.73 -21.37 -5.39
CA THR A 103 -19.43 -22.04 -4.12
C THR A 103 -18.63 -21.20 -3.11
N GLN A 104 -18.07 -20.05 -3.52
CA GLN A 104 -17.15 -19.28 -2.67
C GLN A 104 -17.70 -17.89 -2.33
N PHE A 105 -18.23 -17.73 -1.11
CA PHE A 105 -18.71 -16.44 -0.58
C PHE A 105 -17.61 -15.34 -0.59
N ASN A 106 -16.34 -15.74 -0.55
CA ASN A 106 -15.19 -14.83 -0.55
C ASN A 106 -14.97 -14.15 -1.93
N ASP A 107 -15.40 -14.75 -3.04
CA ASP A 107 -15.26 -14.18 -4.40
C ASP A 107 -16.03 -12.85 -4.51
N ASN A 108 -17.24 -12.79 -3.97
CA ASN A 108 -18.07 -11.58 -4.00
C ASN A 108 -17.40 -10.39 -3.29
N ILE A 109 -16.67 -10.63 -2.20
CA ILE A 109 -15.95 -9.58 -1.46
C ILE A 109 -14.77 -9.08 -2.29
N ASN A 110 -13.94 -9.98 -2.81
CA ASN A 110 -12.78 -9.61 -3.65
C ASN A 110 -13.22 -8.86 -4.90
N ARG A 111 -14.32 -9.27 -5.54
CA ARG A 111 -14.89 -8.55 -6.68
C ARG A 111 -15.48 -7.19 -6.32
N GLY A 112 -16.12 -7.11 -5.14
CA GLY A 112 -16.57 -5.83 -4.59
C GLY A 112 -15.41 -4.86 -4.36
N LEU A 113 -14.30 -5.33 -3.79
CA LEU A 113 -13.08 -4.55 -3.60
C LEU A 113 -12.42 -4.16 -4.92
N TRP A 114 -12.42 -5.03 -5.92
CA TRP A 114 -11.92 -4.71 -7.25
C TRP A 114 -12.78 -3.63 -7.93
N ASN A 115 -14.11 -3.78 -7.92
CA ASN A 115 -15.05 -2.78 -8.42
C ASN A 115 -14.86 -1.43 -7.70
N LEU A 116 -14.68 -1.46 -6.37
CA LEU A 116 -14.39 -0.28 -5.57
C LEU A 116 -13.06 0.36 -5.97
N SER A 117 -12.02 -0.44 -6.24
CA SER A 117 -10.73 0.07 -6.73
C SER A 117 -10.86 0.74 -8.10
N CYS A 118 -11.63 0.15 -9.03
CA CYS A 118 -11.92 0.75 -10.32
C CYS A 118 -12.72 2.05 -10.18
N LEU A 119 -13.69 2.07 -9.27
CA LEU A 119 -14.51 3.24 -9.00
C LEU A 119 -13.69 4.38 -8.39
N LEU A 120 -12.81 4.11 -7.42
CA LEU A 120 -11.97 5.11 -6.74
C LEU A 120 -10.73 5.52 -7.54
N GLY A 121 -10.31 4.73 -8.53
CA GLY A 121 -9.12 4.96 -9.34
C GLY A 121 -9.04 6.37 -9.93
N PRO A 122 -10.09 6.86 -10.63
CA PRO A 122 -10.17 8.23 -11.13
C PRO A 122 -9.95 9.29 -10.04
N GLY A 123 -10.62 9.16 -8.90
CA GLY A 123 -10.50 10.12 -7.78
C GLY A 123 -9.11 10.10 -7.16
N ARG A 124 -8.49 8.92 -7.06
CA ARG A 124 -7.12 8.78 -6.55
C ARG A 124 -6.11 9.46 -7.47
N PHE A 125 -6.24 9.28 -8.79
CA PHE A 125 -5.43 9.99 -9.76
C PHE A 125 -5.58 11.51 -9.61
N MET A 126 -6.83 12.01 -9.55
CA MET A 126 -7.11 13.43 -9.39
C MET A 126 -6.51 14.01 -8.11
N SER A 127 -6.63 13.31 -6.98
CA SER A 127 -6.06 13.75 -5.69
C SER A 127 -4.53 13.87 -5.75
N SER A 128 -3.85 12.84 -6.29
CA SER A 128 -2.39 12.78 -6.33
C SER A 128 -1.83 13.83 -7.31
N ALA A 129 -2.43 13.96 -8.48
CA ALA A 129 -2.05 14.98 -9.45
C ALA A 129 -2.30 16.41 -8.93
N SER A 130 -3.39 16.63 -8.18
CA SER A 130 -3.66 17.94 -7.56
C SER A 130 -2.60 18.30 -6.53
N LEU A 131 -2.17 17.35 -5.69
CA LEU A 131 -1.09 17.57 -4.73
C LEU A 131 0.24 17.87 -5.42
N GLU A 132 0.58 17.16 -6.51
CA GLU A 132 1.77 17.45 -7.32
C GLU A 132 1.74 18.88 -7.91
N VAL A 133 0.57 19.34 -8.38
CA VAL A 133 0.38 20.71 -8.88
C VAL A 133 0.57 21.73 -7.76
N LEU A 134 -0.02 21.50 -6.58
CA LEU A 134 0.11 22.40 -5.42
C LEU A 134 1.56 22.52 -4.94
N VAL A 135 2.30 21.40 -4.88
CA VAL A 135 3.74 21.39 -4.57
C VAL A 135 4.53 22.14 -5.63
N SER A 136 4.18 21.99 -6.91
CA SER A 136 4.87 22.66 -8.02
C SER A 136 4.67 24.17 -8.03
N ILE A 137 3.50 24.65 -7.60
CA ILE A 137 3.21 26.09 -7.43
C ILE A 137 3.86 26.65 -6.14
N ARG A 138 4.51 25.80 -5.33
CA ARG A 138 5.11 26.13 -4.02
C ARG A 138 4.09 26.57 -2.98
N LEU A 139 2.83 26.11 -3.09
CA LEU A 139 1.81 26.33 -2.06
C LEU A 139 1.97 25.37 -0.87
N LEU A 140 2.60 24.22 -1.10
CA LEU A 140 2.93 23.25 -0.06
C LEU A 140 4.45 23.24 0.16
N PRO A 141 4.92 23.10 1.42
CA PRO A 141 6.34 23.00 1.70
C PRO A 141 6.91 21.77 1.01
N GLU A 142 8.04 21.96 0.34
CA GLU A 142 8.78 20.86 -0.27
C GLU A 142 9.43 20.02 0.82
N ARG A 143 9.25 18.70 0.74
CA ARG A 143 9.96 17.76 1.60
C ARG A 143 11.39 17.62 1.06
N THR A 144 12.39 17.76 1.92
CA THR A 144 13.80 17.62 1.50
C THR A 144 14.10 16.19 1.09
N ASP A 145 15.05 16.00 0.17
CA ASP A 145 15.47 14.66 -0.28
C ASP A 145 15.93 13.78 0.89
N GLU A 146 16.55 14.38 1.91
CA GLU A 146 16.94 13.71 3.16
C GLU A 146 15.73 13.14 3.93
N GLN A 147 14.63 13.89 4.04
CA GLN A 147 13.42 13.42 4.70
C GLN A 147 12.74 12.30 3.90
N VAL A 148 12.80 12.36 2.57
CA VAL A 148 12.31 11.29 1.69
C VAL A 148 13.16 10.03 1.86
N ALA A 149 14.49 10.17 1.89
CA ALA A 149 15.41 9.07 2.11
C ALA A 149 15.22 8.44 3.49
N ALA A 150 15.11 9.24 4.56
CA ALA A 150 14.84 8.78 5.91
C ALA A 150 13.50 8.02 5.99
N TYR A 151 12.46 8.51 5.31
CA TYR A 151 11.17 7.84 5.24
C TYR A 151 11.24 6.49 4.51
N GLN A 152 11.95 6.45 3.37
CA GLN A 152 12.15 5.20 2.61
C GLN A 152 12.96 4.19 3.42
N GLN A 153 13.98 4.65 4.15
CA GLN A 153 14.78 3.80 5.03
C GLN A 153 13.97 3.28 6.21
N ALA A 154 13.12 4.11 6.84
CA ALA A 154 12.20 3.68 7.89
C ALA A 154 11.21 2.61 7.38
N ALA A 155 10.59 2.84 6.22
CA ALA A 155 9.67 1.88 5.62
C ALA A 155 10.37 0.55 5.25
N ALA A 156 11.61 0.59 4.76
CA ALA A 156 12.39 -0.60 4.46
C ALA A 156 12.80 -1.36 5.74
N ASN A 157 13.11 -0.64 6.82
CA ASN A 157 13.45 -1.24 8.11
C ASN A 157 12.23 -1.91 8.76
N ASP A 158 11.03 -1.33 8.64
CA ASP A 158 9.80 -1.95 9.14
C ASP A 158 9.49 -3.26 8.42
N GLU A 159 9.67 -3.31 7.09
CA GLU A 159 9.54 -4.55 6.31
C GLU A 159 10.59 -5.59 6.75
N TRP A 160 11.82 -5.15 7.05
CA TRP A 160 12.88 -6.02 7.52
C TRP A 160 12.59 -6.57 8.92
N ASN A 161 12.05 -5.75 9.81
CA ASN A 161 11.65 -6.14 11.17
C ASN A 161 10.49 -7.14 11.15
N GLU A 162 9.53 -6.98 10.24
CA GLU A 162 8.44 -7.95 10.04
C GLU A 162 8.98 -9.30 9.51
N ARG A 163 9.98 -9.27 8.62
CA ARG A 163 10.64 -10.50 8.13
C ARG A 163 11.45 -11.18 9.23
N ALA A 164 12.20 -10.42 10.02
CA ALA A 164 13.02 -10.94 11.10
C ALA A 164 12.17 -11.64 12.17
N THR A 165 11.06 -11.02 12.57
CA THR A 165 10.10 -11.62 13.51
C THR A 165 9.49 -12.92 12.97
N LYS A 166 9.06 -12.96 11.71
CA LYS A 166 8.58 -14.21 11.06
C LYS A 166 9.66 -15.31 11.02
N ILE A 167 10.93 -14.96 10.83
CA ILE A 167 12.04 -15.93 10.85
C ILE A 167 12.23 -16.50 12.26
N LEU A 168 12.19 -15.63 13.28
CA LEU A 168 12.33 -16.05 14.68
C LEU A 168 11.21 -16.99 15.12
N GLU A 169 9.95 -16.68 14.80
CA GLU A 169 8.81 -17.56 15.07
C GLU A 169 8.98 -18.94 14.42
N ARG A 170 9.51 -18.99 13.19
CA ARG A 170 9.78 -20.24 12.48
C ARG A 170 10.87 -21.08 13.14
N ILE A 171 11.89 -20.44 13.70
CA ILE A 171 12.96 -21.12 14.44
C ILE A 171 12.40 -21.71 15.74
N GLU A 172 11.56 -20.97 16.45
CA GLU A 172 10.88 -21.45 17.66
C GLU A 172 9.97 -22.65 17.38
N GLU A 173 9.21 -22.64 16.29
CA GLU A 173 8.35 -23.76 15.88
C GLU A 173 9.17 -25.03 15.54
N ILE A 174 10.29 -24.87 14.82
CA ILE A 174 11.20 -25.98 14.50
C ILE A 174 11.81 -26.57 15.77
N ASP A 175 12.17 -25.73 16.75
CA ASP A 175 12.75 -26.19 18.01
C ASP A 175 11.71 -26.79 18.96
N ALA A 176 10.46 -26.33 18.95
CA ALA A 176 9.35 -26.94 19.69
C ALA A 176 9.02 -28.36 19.21
N GLY A 177 9.32 -28.69 17.94
CA GLY A 177 9.18 -30.02 17.36
C GLY A 177 10.37 -30.97 17.59
N ARG A 178 11.47 -30.50 18.17
CA ARG A 178 12.66 -31.35 18.45
C ARG A 178 12.62 -31.89 19.89
N PRO A 179 12.87 -33.20 20.10
CA PRO A 179 12.98 -33.75 21.46
C PRO A 179 14.09 -33.01 22.22
N SER A 180 13.75 -32.46 23.39
CA SER A 180 14.45 -31.39 24.13
C SER A 180 15.84 -31.73 24.70
N GLY A 181 16.61 -32.61 24.07
CA GLY A 181 17.87 -33.13 24.61
C GLY A 181 19.15 -32.55 24.00
N ARG A 182 19.11 -31.71 22.95
CA ARG A 182 20.33 -31.27 22.24
C ARG A 182 20.44 -29.79 21.87
N THR A 183 19.36 -29.00 21.89
CA THR A 183 19.36 -27.63 21.34
C THR A 183 19.93 -26.55 22.27
N GLN A 184 19.97 -26.77 23.59
CA GLN A 184 20.55 -25.78 24.52
C GLN A 184 22.05 -25.54 24.33
N LEU A 185 22.80 -26.48 23.74
CA LEU A 185 24.25 -26.32 23.53
C LEU A 185 24.62 -25.49 22.28
N ALA A 186 23.70 -25.34 21.31
CA ALA A 186 23.99 -24.66 20.05
C ALA A 186 23.71 -23.15 20.12
N SER A 187 22.63 -22.74 20.80
CA SER A 187 22.33 -21.32 20.99
C SER A 187 23.31 -20.63 21.93
N MET A 188 23.79 -21.31 22.98
CA MET A 188 24.82 -20.77 23.89
C MET A 188 26.13 -20.45 23.16
N LYS A 189 26.56 -21.31 22.22
CA LYS A 189 27.79 -21.07 21.44
C LYS A 189 27.68 -19.91 20.45
N TYR A 190 26.48 -19.59 19.98
CA TYR A 190 26.27 -18.51 19.02
C TYR A 190 26.32 -17.14 19.71
N PHE A 191 25.74 -17.02 20.92
CA PHE A 191 25.85 -15.80 21.73
C PHE A 191 27.29 -15.58 22.24
N GLU A 192 28.00 -16.65 22.63
CA GLU A 192 29.40 -16.54 23.07
C GLU A 192 30.35 -16.07 21.95
N SER A 193 30.03 -16.31 20.67
CA SER A 193 30.81 -15.78 19.54
C SER A 193 30.51 -14.32 19.19
N MET A 194 29.31 -13.81 19.44
CA MET A 194 29.00 -12.40 19.16
C MET A 194 29.69 -11.45 20.15
N ASP A 195 29.77 -11.82 21.43
CA ASP A 195 30.46 -10.99 22.44
C ASP A 195 31.97 -10.90 22.17
N THR A 196 32.59 -11.93 21.59
CA THR A 196 34.03 -11.88 21.22
C THR A 196 34.31 -11.01 19.99
N ASP A 197 33.36 -10.93 19.06
CA ASP A 197 33.54 -10.13 17.84
C ASP A 197 33.37 -8.63 18.12
N GLU A 198 32.45 -8.23 19.01
CA GLU A 198 32.29 -6.82 19.42
C GLU A 198 33.52 -6.31 20.20
N ALA A 199 34.07 -7.10 21.12
CA ALA A 199 35.27 -6.73 21.86
C ALA A 199 36.50 -6.52 20.96
N SER A 200 36.60 -7.26 19.85
CA SER A 200 37.71 -7.13 18.89
C SER A 200 37.56 -5.93 17.93
N ALA A 201 36.34 -5.43 17.74
CA ALA A 201 36.07 -4.27 16.90
C ALA A 201 36.39 -2.94 17.62
N GLU A 202 36.21 -2.88 18.95
CA GLU A 202 36.56 -1.68 19.74
C GLU A 202 38.07 -1.46 19.84
N GLU A 203 38.89 -2.53 19.87
CA GLU A 203 40.36 -2.41 19.99
C GLU A 203 41.03 -1.91 18.70
N GLN A 204 40.36 -1.96 17.54
CA GLN A 204 40.88 -1.44 16.28
C GLN A 204 40.60 0.06 16.07
N HIS A 205 39.81 0.68 16.93
CA HIS A 205 39.41 2.10 16.83
C HIS A 205 39.96 3.00 17.95
N ALA A 206 40.77 2.47 18.86
CA ALA A 206 41.53 3.20 19.87
C ALA A 206 43.00 3.42 19.46
#